data_AF-A0A158INH4-F1
#
_entry.id   AF-A0A158INH4-F1
#
_cell.length_a   1.000
_cell.length_b   1.000
_cell.length_c   1.000
_cell.angle_alpha   90.00
_cell.angle_beta   90.00
_cell.angle_gamma   90.00
#
_symmetry.space_group_name_H-M   'P 1'
#
loop_
_entity.id
_entity.type
_entity.pdbx_description
1 polymer ?
#
loop_
_entity_poly.entity_id
_entity_poly.type
_entity_poly.pdbx_seq_one_letter_code
_entity_poly.pdbx_strand_id
1 'polypeptide(L)'
;MDRLEEGAPSLADTFPRFLRDNAAAAQWHNGGLPLASNVPEQPEPMSTAHDPNSVHACRESCGACCIAPSISSAIPGMPDGKPAGVRCVQLGADLRCAIFGDPRRPACCSGLQPSESMCGDTRTYALAWLAQLEIDTQPERV
;
A
#
# COMPACT_ATOMS: atom_id res chain seq x y z
N MET A 1 -22.56 -20.10 -57.93
CA MET A 1 -23.04 -21.33 -57.29
C MET A 1 -21.84 -21.95 -56.58
N ASP A 2 -21.80 -22.20 -55.28
CA ASP A 2 -22.71 -21.96 -54.18
C ASP A 2 -21.86 -21.99 -52.90
N ARG A 3 -22.30 -21.19 -51.95
CA ARG A 3 -21.83 -21.11 -50.57
C ARG A 3 -22.31 -22.36 -49.82
N LEU A 4 -21.71 -22.64 -48.65
CA LEU A 4 -22.16 -23.41 -47.47
C LEU A 4 -20.99 -24.30 -46.97
N GLU A 5 -20.23 -23.93 -45.93
CA GLU A 5 -20.58 -23.81 -44.49
C GLU A 5 -20.84 -25.16 -43.83
N GLU A 6 -19.81 -25.79 -43.27
CA GLU A 6 -19.96 -26.86 -42.26
C GLU A 6 -19.10 -26.56 -41.02
N GLY A 7 -19.72 -25.90 -40.05
CA GLY A 7 -19.80 -26.39 -38.66
C GLY A 7 -18.55 -26.33 -37.78
N ALA A 8 -18.14 -25.13 -37.35
CA ALA A 8 -17.36 -25.00 -36.12
C ALA A 8 -18.25 -25.30 -34.88
N PRO A 9 -17.76 -26.05 -33.87
CA PRO A 9 -18.53 -26.33 -32.67
C PRO A 9 -18.81 -25.05 -31.86
N SER A 10 -20.05 -24.95 -31.37
CA SER A 10 -20.58 -23.84 -30.57
C SER A 10 -19.75 -23.59 -29.31
N LEU A 11 -19.52 -22.31 -29.01
CA LEU A 11 -18.80 -21.78 -27.85
C LEU A 11 -19.46 -22.09 -26.48
N ALA A 12 -20.52 -22.89 -26.46
CA ALA A 12 -21.30 -23.20 -25.25
C ALA A 12 -20.76 -24.39 -24.44
N ASP A 13 -19.88 -25.22 -25.00
CA ASP A 13 -19.45 -26.48 -24.36
C ASP A 13 -18.10 -26.40 -23.63
N THR A 14 -17.49 -25.21 -23.53
CA THR A 14 -16.21 -24.99 -22.82
C THR A 14 -16.37 -24.05 -21.63
N PHE A 15 -17.33 -24.32 -20.74
CA PHE A 15 -17.39 -23.63 -19.45
C PHE A 15 -17.43 -24.64 -18.29
N PRO A 16 -16.54 -24.52 -17.30
CA PRO A 16 -16.53 -25.42 -16.15
C PRO A 16 -17.81 -25.25 -15.32
N ARG A 17 -18.35 -26.38 -14.85
CA ARG A 17 -19.63 -26.55 -14.15
C ARG A 17 -19.81 -25.74 -12.86
N PHE A 18 -18.83 -24.95 -12.46
CA PHE A 18 -18.84 -24.12 -11.24
C PHE A 18 -19.64 -22.80 -11.40
N LEU A 19 -19.91 -22.39 -12.64
CA LEU A 19 -20.66 -21.16 -12.97
C LEU A 19 -22.18 -21.35 -13.08
N ARG A 20 -22.71 -22.52 -12.70
CA ARG A 20 -24.15 -22.83 -12.82
C ARG A 20 -24.93 -22.69 -11.50
N ASP A 21 -24.23 -22.61 -10.36
CA ASP A 21 -24.88 -22.56 -9.03
C ASP A 21 -24.86 -21.17 -8.38
N ASN A 22 -24.40 -20.13 -9.09
CA ASN A 22 -24.41 -18.77 -8.55
C ASN A 22 -25.72 -18.06 -8.94
N ALA A 23 -26.78 -18.36 -8.18
CA ALA A 23 -28.12 -17.78 -8.34
C ALA A 23 -28.21 -16.26 -8.07
N ALA A 24 -27.09 -15.56 -7.85
CA ALA A 24 -27.05 -14.14 -7.51
C ALA A 24 -26.95 -13.18 -8.72
N ALA A 25 -26.91 -13.70 -9.95
CA ALA A 25 -26.84 -12.88 -11.17
C ALA A 25 -28.21 -12.59 -11.81
N ALA A 26 -29.32 -13.03 -11.20
CA ALA A 26 -30.66 -12.95 -11.79
C ALA A 26 -31.52 -11.78 -11.26
N GLN A 27 -30.94 -10.60 -11.03
CA GLN A 27 -31.73 -9.45 -10.58
C GLN A 27 -31.27 -8.12 -11.18
N TRP A 28 -31.18 -8.05 -12.51
CA TRP A 28 -31.03 -6.78 -13.24
C TRP A 28 -32.16 -6.59 -14.25
N HIS A 29 -33.41 -6.84 -13.83
CA HIS A 29 -34.55 -6.32 -14.56
C HIS A 29 -35.60 -5.77 -13.58
N ASN A 30 -35.93 -4.50 -13.83
CA ASN A 30 -36.97 -3.68 -13.22
C ASN A 30 -36.51 -2.84 -12.02
N GLY A 31 -36.45 -1.53 -12.29
CA GLY A 31 -35.97 -0.51 -11.37
C GLY A 31 -36.80 -0.38 -10.10
N GLY A 32 -36.11 0.15 -9.10
CA GLY A 32 -36.67 0.54 -7.82
C GLY A 32 -35.52 0.59 -6.83
N LEU A 33 -35.11 1.79 -6.41
CA LEU A 33 -34.28 1.95 -5.21
C LEU A 33 -35.16 1.60 -3.99
N PRO A 34 -34.82 0.58 -3.18
CA PRO A 34 -35.31 0.57 -1.82
C PRO A 34 -34.43 1.47 -0.96
N LEU A 35 -35.00 2.60 -0.55
CA LEU A 35 -34.65 3.27 0.70
C LEU A 35 -34.91 2.27 1.84
N ALA A 36 -33.87 1.61 2.34
CA ALA A 36 -33.96 0.83 3.56
C ALA A 36 -32.62 0.88 4.31
N SER A 37 -32.61 1.76 5.31
CA SER A 37 -31.69 1.80 6.43
C SER A 37 -31.57 0.41 7.06
N ASN A 38 -30.48 -0.29 6.78
CA ASN A 38 -29.86 -1.27 7.67
C ASN A 38 -28.52 -1.70 7.06
N VAL A 39 -27.52 -0.83 7.23
CA VAL A 39 -26.12 -1.22 7.13
C VAL A 39 -25.84 -2.01 8.41
N PRO A 40 -25.49 -3.31 8.36
CA PRO A 40 -25.04 -4.01 9.55
C PRO A 40 -23.74 -3.36 10.03
N GLU A 41 -23.81 -2.67 11.18
CA GLU A 41 -22.66 -2.20 11.96
C GLU A 41 -21.62 -3.33 12.04
N GLN A 42 -20.54 -3.16 11.29
CA GLN A 42 -19.36 -3.99 11.42
C GLN A 42 -18.66 -3.55 12.71
N PRO A 43 -18.36 -4.45 13.66
CA PRO A 43 -17.49 -4.11 14.79
C PRO A 43 -16.07 -3.85 14.26
N GLU A 44 -15.66 -2.59 14.31
CA GLU A 44 -14.32 -2.10 13.95
C GLU A 44 -13.21 -2.93 14.63
N PRO A 45 -12.36 -3.69 13.89
CA PRO A 45 -11.17 -4.25 14.49
C PRO A 45 -10.18 -3.11 14.76
N MET A 46 -9.71 -3.03 16.00
CA MET A 46 -8.63 -2.16 16.44
C MET A 46 -7.43 -2.15 15.46
N SER A 47 -7.38 -1.11 14.63
CA SER A 47 -6.23 -0.36 14.12
C SER A 47 -4.90 -1.12 13.96
N THR A 48 -4.71 -1.77 12.82
CA THR A 48 -3.40 -1.99 12.18
C THR A 48 -3.48 -1.54 10.73
N ALA A 49 -3.59 -0.22 10.51
CA ALA A 49 -3.76 0.33 9.16
C ALA A 49 -2.46 0.20 8.33
N HIS A 50 -2.31 -0.93 7.64
CA HIS A 50 -1.61 -1.01 6.37
C HIS A 50 -2.65 -0.70 5.27
N ASP A 51 -2.33 0.17 4.33
CA ASP A 51 -3.19 0.43 3.17
C ASP A 51 -3.35 -0.87 2.37
N PRO A 52 -4.58 -1.45 2.24
CA PRO A 52 -4.80 -2.66 1.47
C PRO A 52 -4.57 -2.48 -0.04
N ASN A 53 -4.39 -1.23 -0.52
CA ASN A 53 -4.00 -0.92 -1.89
C ASN A 53 -2.49 -0.75 -2.10
N SER A 54 -1.66 -0.78 -1.04
CA SER A 54 -0.20 -0.80 -1.20
C SER A 54 0.24 -2.21 -1.59
N VAL A 55 0.44 -2.43 -2.88
CA VAL A 55 0.94 -3.71 -3.44
C VAL A 55 2.33 -4.08 -2.87
N HIS A 56 3.06 -3.13 -2.29
CA HIS A 56 4.33 -3.37 -1.61
C HIS A 56 4.18 -3.28 -0.09
N ALA A 57 4.60 -4.35 0.60
CA ALA A 57 4.80 -4.32 2.05
C ALA A 57 6.18 -3.74 2.39
N CYS A 58 6.30 -3.07 3.55
CA CYS A 58 7.60 -2.59 4.01
C CYS A 58 8.51 -3.80 4.30
N ARG A 59 9.70 -3.83 3.69
CA ARG A 59 10.67 -4.91 3.92
C ARG A 59 11.19 -4.85 5.36
N GLU A 60 11.02 -5.94 6.09
CA GLU A 60 11.54 -6.10 7.44
C GLU A 60 13.06 -5.87 7.49
N SER A 61 13.55 -5.32 8.60
CA SER A 61 14.98 -5.05 8.82
C SER A 61 15.65 -4.18 7.74
N CYS A 62 14.90 -3.38 6.99
CA CYS A 62 15.47 -2.45 6.01
C CYS A 62 16.05 -1.18 6.68
N GLY A 63 15.24 -0.49 7.49
CA GLY A 63 15.63 0.73 8.21
C GLY A 63 16.00 1.94 7.32
N ALA A 64 15.85 1.86 5.99
CA ALA A 64 16.31 2.91 5.08
C ALA A 64 15.61 4.26 5.32
N CYS A 65 14.29 4.26 5.50
CA CYS A 65 13.51 5.45 5.83
C CYS A 65 13.87 6.07 7.20
N CYS A 66 14.45 5.30 8.11
CA CYS A 66 14.91 5.79 9.41
C CYS A 66 16.33 6.38 9.37
N ILE A 67 17.03 6.29 8.23
CA ILE A 67 18.41 6.76 8.08
C ILE A 67 18.50 7.84 7.00
N ALA A 68 18.04 7.55 5.78
CA ALA A 68 18.32 8.36 4.60
C ALA A 68 17.65 9.75 4.59
N PRO A 69 16.31 9.88 4.64
CA PRO A 69 15.64 11.17 4.46
C PRO A 69 15.81 12.07 5.68
N SER A 70 15.72 13.39 5.51
CA SER A 70 15.55 14.30 6.65
C SER A 70 14.11 14.24 7.18
N ILE A 71 13.94 14.55 8.47
CA ILE A 71 12.63 14.64 9.13
C ILE A 71 12.64 15.95 9.92
N SER A 72 11.85 16.93 9.50
CA SER A 72 11.76 18.22 10.20
C SER A 72 10.84 18.20 11.42
N SER A 73 9.97 17.20 11.53
CA SER A 73 9.07 17.03 12.68
C SER A 73 9.79 16.38 13.86
N ALA A 74 9.43 16.80 15.09
CA ALA A 74 9.98 16.23 16.31
C ALA A 74 9.76 14.71 16.40
N ILE A 75 10.79 13.99 16.81
CA ILE A 75 10.75 12.55 17.12
C ILE A 75 10.99 12.42 18.63
N PRO A 76 10.35 11.48 19.36
CA PRO A 76 10.71 11.22 20.75
C PRO A 76 12.22 10.92 20.88
N GLY A 77 12.96 11.79 21.59
CA GLY A 77 14.42 11.74 21.72
C GLY A 77 15.21 12.55 20.67
N MET A 78 14.56 13.17 19.68
CA MET A 78 15.13 14.12 18.73
C MET A 78 14.15 15.28 18.48
N PRO A 79 14.08 16.28 19.38
CA PRO A 79 13.06 17.35 19.34
C PRO A 79 13.17 18.23 18.09
N ASP A 80 14.38 18.45 17.57
CA ASP A 80 14.63 19.25 16.36
C ASP A 80 14.51 18.42 15.07
N GLY A 81 13.98 17.20 15.17
CA GLY A 81 13.87 16.27 14.05
C GLY A 81 15.17 15.49 13.79
N LYS A 82 15.28 14.92 12.59
CA LYS A 82 16.38 14.05 12.17
C LYS A 82 17.02 14.59 10.89
N PRO A 83 18.32 14.91 10.89
CA PRO A 83 19.02 15.25 9.65
C PRO A 83 19.04 14.07 8.66
N ALA A 84 19.18 14.38 7.37
CA ALA A 84 19.40 13.36 6.33
C ALA A 84 20.68 12.56 6.60
N GLY A 85 20.66 11.26 6.31
CA GLY A 85 21.77 10.33 6.55
C GLY A 85 22.04 10.00 8.03
N VAL A 86 21.46 10.73 8.98
CA VAL A 86 21.60 10.44 10.42
C VAL A 86 20.64 9.33 10.83
N ARG A 87 21.16 8.38 11.63
CA ARG A 87 20.36 7.29 12.20
C ARG A 87 19.35 7.83 13.21
N CYS A 88 18.07 7.50 13.02
CA CYS A 88 17.01 7.83 13.98
C CYS A 88 17.25 7.15 15.33
N VAL A 89 17.01 7.87 16.43
CA VAL A 89 17.09 7.33 17.81
C VAL A 89 16.15 6.15 18.04
N GLN A 90 15.04 6.08 17.29
CA GLN A 90 14.05 5.01 17.35
C GLN A 90 14.40 3.79 16.50
N LEU A 91 15.54 3.78 15.77
CA LEU A 91 15.94 2.63 14.97
C LEU A 91 16.68 1.61 15.83
N GLY A 92 16.03 0.47 16.09
CA GLY A 92 16.58 -0.64 16.85
C GLY A 92 17.74 -1.37 16.15
N ALA A 93 18.47 -2.20 16.90
CA ALA A 93 19.60 -2.98 16.38
C ALA A 93 19.18 -3.96 15.27
N ASP A 94 17.92 -4.39 15.28
CA ASP A 94 17.25 -5.24 14.28
C ASP A 94 16.78 -4.47 13.02
N LEU A 95 17.08 -3.17 12.95
CA LEU A 95 16.67 -2.25 11.89
C LEU A 95 15.14 -2.08 11.77
N ARG A 96 14.42 -2.24 12.88
CA ARG A 96 13.00 -1.90 13.00
C ARG A 96 12.81 -0.61 13.79
N CYS A 97 11.74 0.12 13.49
CA CYS A 97 11.38 1.32 14.24
C CYS A 97 10.71 0.93 15.56
N ALA A 98 11.26 1.35 16.70
CA ALA A 98 10.79 1.00 18.04
C ALA A 98 9.39 1.55 18.36
N ILE A 99 8.94 2.58 17.63
CA ILE A 99 7.62 3.20 17.78
C ILE A 99 6.74 2.98 16.53
N PHE A 100 6.95 1.89 15.78
CA PHE A 100 6.11 1.54 14.65
C PHE A 100 4.66 1.29 15.11
N GLY A 101 3.69 2.07 14.60
CA GLY A 101 2.29 1.99 15.00
C GLY A 101 1.93 2.78 16.27
N ASP A 102 2.92 3.36 16.96
CA ASP A 102 2.68 4.21 18.13
C ASP A 102 2.19 5.62 17.69
N PRO A 103 1.19 6.22 18.36
CA PRO A 103 0.70 7.57 18.06
C PRO A 103 1.77 8.68 18.16
N ARG A 104 2.85 8.45 18.90
CA ARG A 104 3.99 9.38 19.02
C ARG A 104 4.92 9.33 17.80
N ARG A 105 4.74 8.38 16.87
CA ARG A 105 5.48 8.35 15.61
C ARG A 105 5.06 9.53 14.75
N PRO A 106 6.01 10.34 14.23
CA PRO A 106 5.65 11.52 13.45
C PRO A 106 4.81 11.17 12.21
N ALA A 107 3.87 12.03 11.86
CA ALA A 107 2.94 11.81 10.75
C ALA A 107 3.65 11.55 9.40
N CYS A 108 4.77 12.21 9.13
CA CYS A 108 5.58 11.95 7.93
C CYS A 108 6.15 10.52 7.91
N CYS A 109 6.49 9.96 9.08
CA CYS A 109 7.03 8.62 9.20
C CYS A 109 5.94 7.54 9.11
N SER A 110 4.74 7.78 9.64
CA SER A 110 3.61 6.86 9.56
C SER A 110 2.91 6.92 8.20
N GLY A 111 2.91 8.09 7.55
CA GLY A 111 2.35 8.30 6.21
C GLY A 111 3.21 7.78 5.06
N LEU A 112 4.51 7.54 5.28
CA LEU A 112 5.42 7.04 4.25
C LEU A 112 5.01 5.62 3.80
N GLN A 113 4.52 5.50 2.57
CA GLN A 113 4.17 4.22 1.96
C GLN A 113 5.36 3.63 1.18
N PRO A 114 5.67 2.33 1.38
CA PRO A 114 6.68 1.65 0.57
C PRO A 114 6.22 1.48 -0.88
N SER A 115 7.13 1.63 -1.83
CA SER A 115 6.92 1.35 -3.26
C SER A 115 8.09 0.56 -3.84
N GLU A 116 7.88 -0.08 -5.00
CA GLU A 116 8.94 -0.78 -5.74
C GLU A 116 10.12 0.16 -6.04
N SER A 117 9.81 1.35 -6.58
CA SER A 117 10.81 2.35 -6.94
C SER A 117 11.64 2.83 -5.76
N MET A 118 11.02 3.00 -4.59
CA MET A 118 11.73 3.42 -3.38
C MET A 118 12.54 2.29 -2.75
N CYS A 119 11.95 1.09 -2.68
CA CYS A 119 12.50 0.02 -1.85
C CYS A 119 13.51 -0.87 -2.61
N GLY A 120 13.28 -1.07 -3.91
CA GLY A 120 13.96 -2.05 -4.77
C GLY A 120 14.17 -3.40 -4.09
N ASP A 121 15.19 -4.14 -4.54
CA ASP A 121 15.50 -5.46 -4.00
C ASP A 121 16.41 -5.42 -2.78
N THR A 122 17.17 -4.33 -2.58
CA THR A 122 18.21 -4.27 -1.54
C THR A 122 18.07 -3.06 -0.63
N ARG A 123 18.57 -3.20 0.61
CA ARG A 123 18.66 -2.09 1.56
C ARG A 123 19.54 -0.96 1.01
N THR A 124 20.67 -1.31 0.39
CA THR A 124 21.60 -0.34 -0.18
C THR A 124 20.92 0.48 -1.29
N TYR A 125 20.12 -0.17 -2.13
CA TYR A 125 19.32 0.52 -3.14
C TYR A 125 18.35 1.52 -2.49
N ALA A 126 17.55 1.08 -1.51
CA ALA A 126 16.58 1.96 -0.85
C ALA A 126 17.25 3.18 -0.17
N LEU A 127 18.42 2.98 0.45
CA LEU A 127 19.18 4.08 1.04
C LEU A 127 19.65 5.08 -0.02
N ALA A 128 20.22 4.59 -1.14
CA ALA A 128 20.70 5.43 -2.21
C ALA A 128 19.55 6.19 -2.89
N TRP A 129 18.43 5.52 -3.14
CA TRP A 129 17.25 6.12 -3.76
C TRP A 129 16.67 7.23 -2.89
N LEU A 130 16.47 6.98 -1.59
CA LEU A 130 15.95 7.99 -0.66
C LEU A 130 16.91 9.17 -0.47
N ALA A 131 18.23 8.91 -0.46
CA ALA A 131 19.22 9.97 -0.38
C ALA A 131 19.24 10.85 -1.65
N GLN A 132 19.04 10.25 -2.83
CA GLN A 132 18.92 10.99 -4.08
C GLN A 132 17.64 11.83 -4.07
N LEU A 133 16.51 11.25 -3.65
CA LEU A 133 15.24 11.98 -3.57
C LEU A 133 15.35 13.20 -2.63
N GLU A 134 16.05 13.06 -1.50
CA GLU A 134 16.31 14.18 -0.57
C GLU A 134 17.07 15.32 -1.25
N ILE A 135 18.04 15.03 -2.12
CA ILE A 135 18.81 16.03 -2.88
C ILE A 135 17.92 16.69 -3.93
N ASP A 136 17.18 15.88 -4.69
CA ASP A 136 16.35 16.33 -5.81
C ASP A 136 15.17 17.19 -5.35
N THR A 137 14.75 17.05 -4.09
CA THR A 137 13.59 17.76 -3.50
C THR A 137 14.00 18.88 -2.55
N GLN A 138 15.28 19.26 -2.49
CA GLN A 138 15.69 20.41 -1.68
C GLN A 138 15.01 21.68 -2.16
N PRO A 139 14.49 22.52 -1.24
CA PRO A 139 13.96 23.82 -1.63
C PRO A 139 15.09 24.68 -2.20
N GLU A 140 14.77 25.49 -3.21
CA GLU A 140 15.68 26.53 -3.67
C GLU A 140 16.05 27.42 -2.49
N ARG A 141 17.36 27.66 -2.30
CA ARG A 141 17.83 28.60 -1.28
C ARG A 141 17.46 30.02 -1.71
N VAL A 142 16.33 30.50 -1.21
CA VAL A 142 15.87 31.89 -1.34
C VAL A 142 16.48 32.76 -0.26
#